data_AF-A0A951JG48-F1
#
_entry.id   AF-A0A951JG48-F1
#
_cell.length_a   1.000
_cell.length_b   1.000
_cell.length_c   1.000
_cell.angle_alpha   90.00
_cell.angle_beta   90.00
_cell.angle_gamma   90.00
#
_symmetry.space_group_name_H-M   'P 1'
#
loop_
_entity.id
_entity.type
_entity.pdbx_description
1 polymer ?
#
loop_
_entity_poly.entity_id
_entity_poly.type
_entity_poly.pdbx_seq_one_letter_code
_entity_poly.pdbx_strand_id
1 'polypeptide(L)'
;MTAPSVAEVTDHRTVPLEVLREFARSEAERTSLRHAAEDAGVGRSTIHKFIMGGTTPHPRVRRLLALWYLRRMQGVDEVELIRPYAAALDVLLAQVPATTVQRVTLGVLASIRDGIAAEGEDPPRWLDVLRRRRVGWMLGHPSVKD
;
A
#
# COMPACT_ATOMS: atom_id res chain seq x y z
N MET A 1 15.11 -9.69 6.74
CA MET A 1 14.37 -8.53 7.27
C MET A 1 12.95 -8.62 6.75
N THR A 2 12.03 -9.14 7.55
CA THR A 2 10.61 -9.27 7.19
C THR A 2 9.95 -7.89 7.28
N ALA A 3 9.24 -7.47 6.24
CA ALA A 3 8.51 -6.20 6.27
C ALA A 3 7.34 -6.32 7.28
N PRO A 4 7.13 -5.35 8.19
CA PRO A 4 6.06 -5.45 9.18
C PRO A 4 4.69 -5.50 8.49
N SER A 5 3.83 -6.42 8.95
CA SER A 5 2.43 -6.53 8.52
C SER A 5 1.69 -5.22 8.83
N VAL A 6 0.92 -4.72 7.85
CA VAL A 6 0.13 -3.47 7.98
C VAL A 6 -0.81 -3.49 9.20
N ALA A 7 -1.21 -4.68 9.67
CA ALA A 7 -2.07 -4.84 10.84
C ALA A 7 -1.39 -4.50 12.19
N GLU A 8 -0.07 -4.70 12.30
CA GLU A 8 0.70 -4.35 13.52
C GLU A 8 1.06 -2.87 13.61
N VAL A 9 0.92 -2.13 12.51
CA VAL A 9 1.29 -0.72 12.44
C VAL A 9 0.10 0.15 12.91
N THR A 10 -0.36 -0.07 14.13
CA THR A 10 -1.24 0.90 14.82
C THR A 10 -0.48 1.68 15.90
N ASP A 11 0.65 1.16 16.36
CA ASP A 11 1.55 1.89 17.26
C ASP A 11 2.63 2.64 16.46
N HIS A 12 2.58 3.97 16.48
CA HIS A 12 3.60 4.85 15.91
C HIS A 12 5.04 4.54 16.36
N ARG A 13 5.24 3.85 17.49
CA ARG A 13 6.57 3.48 18.01
C ARG A 13 7.20 2.31 17.26
N THR A 14 6.39 1.44 16.67
CA THR A 14 6.87 0.24 15.97
C THR A 14 7.35 0.53 14.55
N VAL A 15 6.99 1.69 13.98
CA VAL A 15 7.42 2.07 12.63
C VAL A 15 8.95 2.26 12.59
N PRO A 16 9.68 1.48 11.77
CA PRO A 16 11.13 1.64 11.64
C PRO A 16 11.49 3.01 11.06
N LEU A 17 12.61 3.58 11.51
CA LEU A 17 13.04 4.92 11.09
C LEU A 17 13.28 5.00 9.57
N GLU A 18 13.85 3.93 9.00
CA GLU A 18 14.10 3.84 7.55
C GLU A 18 12.80 3.82 6.74
N VAL A 19 11.74 3.17 7.25
CA VAL A 19 10.41 3.19 6.61
C VAL A 19 9.85 4.61 6.59
N LEU A 20 9.97 5.33 7.70
CA LEU A 20 9.55 6.74 7.78
C LEU A 20 10.35 7.64 6.82
N ARG A 21 11.65 7.37 6.67
CA ARG A 21 12.53 8.15 5.78
C ARG A 21 12.18 7.91 4.31
N GLU A 22 12.01 6.66 3.92
CA GLU A 22 11.61 6.30 2.56
C GLU A 22 10.26 6.90 2.22
N PHE A 23 9.28 6.73 3.11
CA PHE A 23 7.95 7.31 2.95
C PHE A 23 8.00 8.84 2.78
N ALA A 24 8.75 9.54 3.64
CA ALA A 24 8.90 11.00 3.54
C ALA A 24 9.56 11.42 2.22
N ARG A 25 10.52 10.64 1.71
CA ARG A 25 11.14 10.87 0.40
C ARG A 25 10.12 10.72 -0.72
N SER A 26 9.41 9.59 -0.78
CA SER A 26 8.41 9.32 -1.82
C SER A 26 7.29 10.37 -1.83
N GLU A 27 6.80 10.80 -0.67
CA GLU A 27 5.77 11.85 -0.60
C GLU A 27 6.29 13.22 -1.07
N ALA A 28 7.55 13.56 -0.76
CA ALA A 28 8.17 14.79 -1.22
C ALA A 28 8.41 14.79 -2.74
N GLU A 29 8.78 13.65 -3.32
CA GLU A 29 8.91 13.44 -4.77
C GLU A 29 7.56 13.52 -5.49
N ARG A 30 6.52 12.93 -4.91
CA ARG A 30 5.16 12.94 -5.45
C ARG A 30 4.51 14.32 -5.43
N THR A 31 4.86 15.16 -4.45
CA THR A 31 4.23 16.46 -4.22
C THR A 31 5.27 17.59 -4.25
N SER A 32 5.74 18.00 -3.09
CA SER A 32 6.92 18.83 -2.90
C SER A 32 7.40 18.69 -1.46
N LEU A 33 8.67 19.02 -1.21
CA LEU A 33 9.23 19.03 0.15
C LEU A 33 8.46 19.94 1.12
N ARG A 34 7.90 21.06 0.62
CA ARG A 34 7.09 21.98 1.42
C ARG A 34 5.78 21.32 1.85
N HIS A 35 5.07 20.71 0.90
CA HIS A 35 3.78 20.08 1.15
C HIS A 35 3.93 18.88 2.10
N ALA A 36 4.95 18.04 1.88
CA ALA A 36 5.28 16.94 2.80
C ALA A 36 5.59 17.43 4.23
N ALA A 37 6.27 18.57 4.38
CA ALA A 37 6.54 19.15 5.70
C ALA A 37 5.26 19.61 6.41
N GLU A 38 4.38 20.30 5.67
CA GLU A 38 3.08 20.78 6.15
C GLU A 38 2.19 19.61 6.57
N ASP A 39 2.07 18.57 5.75
CA ASP A 39 1.28 17.36 6.03
C ASP A 39 1.81 16.58 7.25
N ALA A 40 3.13 16.50 7.38
CA ALA A 40 3.79 15.88 8.53
C ALA A 40 3.72 16.72 9.82
N GLY A 41 3.33 18.00 9.73
CA GLY A 41 3.33 18.94 10.85
C GLY A 41 4.73 19.30 11.35
N VAL A 42 5.74 19.34 10.47
CA VAL A 42 7.14 19.66 10.81
C VAL A 42 7.69 20.79 9.92
N GLY A 43 8.81 21.39 10.33
CA GLY A 43 9.47 22.41 9.52
C GLY A 43 10.12 21.83 8.25
N ARG A 44 10.15 22.62 7.16
CA ARG A 44 10.79 22.24 5.88
C ARG A 44 12.25 21.81 6.03
N SER A 45 13.02 22.52 6.85
CA SER A 45 14.43 22.17 7.12
C SER A 45 14.55 20.85 7.91
N THR A 46 13.60 20.59 8.81
CA THR A 46 13.54 19.35 9.60
C THR A 46 13.27 18.14 8.70
N ILE A 47 12.27 18.21 7.82
CA ILE A 47 11.97 17.08 6.92
C ILE A 47 13.10 16.84 5.91
N HIS A 48 13.74 17.90 5.41
CA HIS A 48 14.89 17.79 4.53
C HIS A 48 16.05 17.05 5.19
N LYS A 49 16.46 17.49 6.41
CA LYS A 49 17.54 16.84 7.17
C LYS A 49 17.22 15.38 7.49
N PHE A 50 15.94 15.09 7.76
CA PHE A 50 15.47 13.73 8.03
C PHE A 50 15.61 12.82 6.79
N ILE A 51 15.15 13.28 5.62
CA ILE A 51 15.23 12.55 4.33
C ILE A 51 16.69 12.28 3.92
N MET A 52 17.57 13.27 4.11
CA MET A 52 19.00 13.16 3.78
C MET A 52 19.78 12.26 4.76
N GLY A 53 19.13 11.69 5.78
CA GLY A 53 19.78 10.78 6.72
C GLY A 53 20.78 11.44 7.68
N GLY A 54 20.82 12.77 7.73
CA GLY A 54 21.88 13.49 8.45
C GLY A 54 21.79 13.43 9.97
N THR A 55 20.63 13.07 10.54
CA THR A 55 20.43 13.04 12.01
C THR A 55 19.31 12.10 12.44
N THR A 56 19.43 11.53 13.65
CA THR A 56 18.30 10.92 14.35
C THR A 56 17.30 12.02 14.75
N PRO A 57 16.03 11.95 14.32
CA PRO A 57 15.06 12.99 14.63
C PRO A 57 14.75 13.00 16.13
N HIS A 58 14.48 14.20 16.67
CA HIS A 58 13.99 14.37 18.03
C HIS A 58 12.72 13.52 18.26
N PRO A 59 12.48 12.95 19.47
CA PRO A 59 11.32 12.08 19.73
C PRO A 59 9.98 12.66 19.29
N ARG A 60 9.77 13.97 19.48
CA ARG A 60 8.58 14.69 18.98
C ARG A 60 8.44 14.62 17.46
N VAL A 61 9.52 14.83 16.72
CA VAL A 61 9.54 14.78 15.24
C VAL A 61 9.29 13.35 14.77
N ARG A 62 9.94 12.35 15.39
CA ARG A 62 9.70 10.94 15.09
C ARG A 62 8.23 10.58 15.26
N ARG A 63 7.60 11.01 16.35
CA ARG A 63 6.16 10.78 16.60
C ARG A 63 5.29 11.39 15.51
N LEU A 64 5.55 12.64 15.10
CA LEU A 64 4.77 13.31 14.06
C LEU A 64 4.89 12.59 12.71
N LEU A 65 6.11 12.22 12.30
CA LEU A 65 6.36 11.47 11.07
C LEU A 65 5.65 10.11 11.08
N ALA A 66 5.70 9.40 12.21
CA ALA A 66 5.01 8.12 12.35
C ALA A 66 3.49 8.25 12.29
N LEU A 67 2.91 9.24 12.97
CA LEU A 67 1.46 9.50 12.89
C LEU A 67 1.04 9.92 11.48
N TRP A 68 1.87 10.69 10.78
CA TRP A 68 1.63 11.07 9.39
C TRP A 68 1.63 9.85 8.46
N TYR A 69 2.66 8.98 8.58
CA TYR A 69 2.71 7.70 7.88
C TYR A 69 1.46 6.85 8.14
N LEU A 70 1.10 6.65 9.41
CA LEU A 70 -0.08 5.86 9.80
C LEU A 70 -1.37 6.43 9.22
N ARG A 71 -1.56 7.75 9.30
CA ARG A 71 -2.73 8.42 8.72
C ARG A 71 -2.78 8.24 7.21
N ARG A 72 -1.63 8.33 6.54
CA ARG A 72 -1.56 8.11 5.10
C ARG A 72 -1.92 6.68 4.75
N MET A 73 -1.40 5.69 5.49
CA MET A 73 -1.71 4.28 5.32
C MET A 73 -3.19 3.94 5.60
N GLN A 74 -3.82 4.62 6.56
CA GLN A 74 -5.25 4.48 6.83
C GLN A 74 -6.14 5.16 5.77
N GLY A 75 -5.63 6.22 5.14
CA GLY A 75 -6.33 7.01 4.13
C GLY A 75 -5.97 6.67 2.69
N VAL A 76 -5.14 5.66 2.43
CA VAL A 76 -4.94 5.17 1.05
C VAL A 76 -6.27 4.58 0.61
N ASP A 77 -6.90 5.22 -0.38
CA ASP A 77 -8.06 4.67 -1.05
C ASP A 77 -7.74 3.23 -1.45
N GLU A 78 -8.59 2.28 -1.05
CA GLU A 78 -8.45 0.88 -1.39
C GLU A 78 -8.20 0.69 -2.89
N VAL A 79 -8.73 1.60 -3.73
CA VAL A 79 -8.51 1.67 -5.17
C VAL A 79 -7.05 1.92 -5.57
N GLU A 80 -6.36 2.84 -4.92
CA GLU A 80 -4.95 3.15 -5.20
C GLU A 80 -4.03 2.02 -4.72
N LEU A 81 -4.33 1.46 -3.52
CA LEU A 81 -3.57 0.35 -2.96
C LEU A 81 -3.55 -0.86 -3.89
N ILE A 82 -4.69 -1.19 -4.49
CA ILE A 82 -4.81 -2.39 -5.32
C ILE A 82 -4.40 -2.19 -6.78
N ARG A 83 -4.26 -0.95 -7.25
CA ARG A 83 -4.04 -0.63 -8.68
C ARG A 83 -2.84 -1.36 -9.28
N PRO A 84 -1.62 -1.35 -8.68
CA PRO A 84 -0.49 -2.05 -9.29
C PRO A 84 -0.70 -3.56 -9.35
N TYR A 85 -1.30 -4.15 -8.33
CA TYR A 85 -1.61 -5.59 -8.30
C TYR A 85 -2.68 -5.97 -9.31
N ALA A 86 -3.69 -5.12 -9.51
CA ALA A 86 -4.73 -5.31 -10.50
C ALA A 86 -4.14 -5.28 -11.92
N ALA A 87 -3.28 -4.30 -12.22
CA ALA A 87 -2.61 -4.20 -13.50
C ALA A 87 -1.70 -5.39 -13.79
N ALA A 88 -0.92 -5.85 -12.79
CA ALA A 88 -0.09 -7.04 -12.94
C ALA A 88 -0.93 -8.29 -13.23
N LEU A 89 -2.06 -8.45 -12.55
CA LEU A 89 -2.97 -9.56 -12.79
C LEU A 89 -3.62 -9.48 -14.18
N ASP A 90 -4.00 -8.30 -14.65
CA ASP A 90 -4.52 -8.10 -16.01
C ASP A 90 -3.49 -8.51 -17.07
N VAL A 91 -2.21 -8.19 -16.86
CA VAL A 91 -1.11 -8.63 -17.74
C VAL A 91 -0.97 -10.16 -17.74
N LEU A 92 -1.00 -10.79 -16.57
CA LEU A 92 -0.89 -12.25 -16.45
C LEU A 92 -2.08 -12.99 -17.09
N LEU A 93 -3.26 -12.38 -17.07
CA LEU A 93 -4.50 -12.98 -17.58
C LEU A 93 -4.84 -12.55 -19.01
N ALA A 94 -3.98 -11.77 -19.67
CA ALA A 94 -4.26 -11.18 -20.98
C ALA A 94 -4.61 -12.21 -22.08
N GLN A 95 -4.14 -13.46 -21.93
CA GLN A 95 -4.38 -14.55 -22.88
C GLN A 95 -5.46 -15.54 -22.41
N VAL A 96 -6.07 -15.30 -21.25
CA VAL A 96 -7.10 -16.20 -20.71
C VAL A 96 -8.44 -15.89 -21.38
N PRO A 97 -9.16 -16.89 -21.92
CA PRO A 97 -10.45 -16.65 -22.55
C PRO A 97 -11.44 -15.97 -21.60
N ALA A 98 -12.20 -15.01 -22.12
CA ALA A 98 -13.19 -14.24 -21.35
C ALA A 98 -14.19 -15.14 -20.59
N THR A 99 -14.54 -16.30 -21.15
CA THR A 99 -15.43 -17.30 -20.51
C THR A 99 -14.83 -17.96 -19.26
N THR A 100 -13.50 -17.90 -19.09
CA THR A 100 -12.79 -18.55 -17.98
C THR A 100 -12.00 -17.59 -17.10
N VAL A 101 -11.80 -16.34 -17.54
CA VAL A 101 -10.94 -15.34 -16.88
C VAL A 101 -11.32 -15.12 -15.41
N GLN A 102 -12.61 -15.13 -15.09
CA GLN A 102 -13.09 -15.00 -13.71
C GLN A 102 -12.63 -16.18 -12.83
N ARG A 103 -12.88 -17.41 -13.28
CA ARG A 103 -12.50 -18.61 -12.54
C ARG A 103 -10.99 -18.67 -12.33
N VAL A 104 -10.22 -18.35 -13.37
CA VAL A 104 -8.75 -18.31 -13.29
C VAL A 104 -8.29 -17.20 -12.35
N THR A 105 -8.86 -16.00 -12.42
CA THR A 105 -8.59 -14.89 -11.50
C THR A 105 -8.76 -15.32 -10.04
N LEU A 106 -9.92 -15.89 -9.70
CA LEU A 106 -10.21 -16.32 -8.33
C LEU A 106 -9.27 -17.45 -7.87
N GLY A 107 -8.93 -18.38 -8.76
CA GLY A 107 -7.97 -19.45 -8.48
C GLY A 107 -6.56 -18.93 -8.19
N VAL A 108 -6.09 -17.94 -8.97
CA VAL A 108 -4.79 -17.29 -8.74
C VAL A 108 -4.76 -16.58 -7.39
N LEU A 109 -5.78 -15.78 -7.08
CA LEU A 109 -5.85 -15.06 -5.80
C LEU A 109 -5.95 -16.01 -4.61
N ALA A 110 -6.71 -17.11 -4.72
CA ALA A 110 -6.78 -18.14 -3.70
C ALA A 110 -5.41 -18.82 -3.50
N SER A 111 -4.73 -19.20 -4.58
CA SER A 111 -3.41 -19.85 -4.50
C SER A 111 -2.37 -18.96 -3.82
N ILE A 112 -2.36 -17.65 -4.10
CA ILE A 112 -1.47 -16.69 -3.43
C ILE A 112 -1.79 -16.62 -1.93
N ARG A 113 -3.08 -16.51 -1.59
CA ARG A 113 -3.55 -16.46 -0.20
C ARG A 113 -3.12 -17.71 0.58
N ASP A 114 -3.35 -18.88 0.00
CA ASP A 114 -3.08 -20.17 0.64
C ASP A 114 -1.57 -20.38 0.80
N GLY A 115 -0.76 -19.95 -0.18
CA GLY A 115 0.70 -19.98 -0.08
C GLY A 115 1.24 -19.13 1.08
N ILE A 116 0.72 -17.92 1.28
CA ILE A 116 1.11 -17.06 2.40
C ILE A 116 0.68 -17.67 3.74
N ALA A 117 -0.54 -18.19 3.81
CA ALA A 117 -1.07 -18.81 5.03
C ALA A 117 -0.32 -20.09 5.42
N ALA A 118 0.16 -20.87 4.44
CA ALA A 118 0.96 -22.06 4.68
C ALA A 118 2.31 -21.76 5.35
N GLU A 119 2.85 -20.57 5.13
CA GLU A 119 4.07 -20.06 5.80
C GLU A 119 3.77 -19.49 7.21
N GLY A 120 2.52 -19.56 7.68
CA GLY A 120 2.10 -19.04 8.98
C GLY A 120 1.91 -17.52 9.01
N GLU A 121 1.89 -16.85 7.86
CA GLU A 121 1.63 -15.42 7.74
C GLU A 121 0.15 -15.13 7.45
N ASP A 122 -0.35 -14.01 7.98
CA ASP A 122 -1.70 -13.54 7.65
C ASP A 122 -1.74 -12.98 6.21
N PRO A 123 -2.68 -13.43 5.36
CA PRO A 123 -2.79 -12.91 4.01
C PRO A 123 -3.02 -11.39 3.97
N PRO A 124 -2.35 -10.67 3.08
CA PRO A 124 -2.47 -9.22 3.04
C PRO A 124 -3.85 -8.79 2.55
N ARG A 125 -4.42 -7.76 3.22
CA ARG A 125 -5.77 -7.22 2.96
C ARG A 125 -6.04 -6.88 1.49
N TRP A 126 -5.01 -6.49 0.72
CA TRP A 126 -5.19 -6.15 -0.69
C TRP A 126 -5.74 -7.33 -1.51
N LEU A 127 -5.47 -8.59 -1.14
CA LEU A 127 -6.02 -9.78 -1.80
C LEU A 127 -7.54 -9.82 -1.70
N ASP A 128 -8.08 -9.57 -0.50
CA ASP A 128 -9.53 -9.56 -0.28
C ASP A 128 -10.20 -8.40 -0.99
N VAL A 129 -9.57 -7.23 -0.99
CA VAL A 129 -10.06 -6.04 -1.73
C VAL A 129 -10.10 -6.35 -3.23
N LEU A 130 -9.05 -6.94 -3.78
CA LEU A 130 -8.95 -7.28 -5.20
C LEU A 130 -10.00 -8.33 -5.61
N ARG A 131 -10.19 -9.34 -4.76
CA ARG A 131 -11.24 -10.36 -4.92
C ARG A 131 -12.63 -9.72 -4.95
N ARG A 132 -12.97 -8.89 -3.95
CA ARG A 132 -14.27 -8.19 -3.89
C ARG A 132 -14.50 -7.32 -5.11
N ARG A 133 -13.50 -6.55 -5.54
CA ARG A 133 -13.65 -5.64 -6.67
C ARG A 133 -13.85 -6.38 -7.99
N ARG A 134 -13.11 -7.47 -8.24
CA ARG A 134 -13.30 -8.28 -9.45
C ARG A 134 -14.68 -8.93 -9.48
N VAL A 135 -15.17 -9.43 -8.34
CA VAL A 135 -16.55 -9.93 -8.20
C VAL A 135 -17.58 -8.82 -8.44
N GLY A 136 -17.39 -7.64 -7.84
CA GLY A 136 -18.31 -6.51 -7.94
C GLY A 136 -18.37 -5.85 -9.31
N TRP A 137 -17.24 -5.73 -10.01
CA TRP A 137 -17.19 -5.18 -11.38
C TRP A 137 -18.01 -6.00 -12.38
N MET A 138 -18.10 -7.32 -12.21
CA MET A 138 -18.87 -8.18 -13.12
C MET A 138 -20.38 -8.08 -12.90
N LEU A 139 -20.83 -7.73 -11.70
CA LEU A 139 -22.26 -7.58 -11.41
C LEU A 139 -22.80 -6.19 -11.80
N GLY A 140 -21.91 -5.21 -12.05
CA GLY A 140 -22.27 -3.81 -12.30
C GLY A 140 -21.96 -3.27 -13.70
N HIS A 141 -21.36 -4.06 -14.59
CA HIS A 141 -21.12 -3.63 -15.97
C HIS A 141 -21.94 -4.44 -16.97
N PRO A 142 -22.89 -3.81 -17.71
CA PRO A 142 -23.49 -4.45 -18.86
C PRO A 142 -22.36 -4.71 -19.84
N SER A 143 -22.18 -5.98 -20.19
CA SER A 143 -21.23 -6.43 -21.22
C SER A 143 -21.36 -5.50 -22.43
N VAL A 144 -20.32 -4.71 -22.70
CA VAL A 144 -20.22 -3.97 -23.95
C VAL A 144 -20.24 -5.03 -25.04
N LYS A 145 -21.36 -5.09 -25.78
CA LYS A 145 -21.46 -5.91 -26.97
C LYS A 145 -20.56 -5.25 -28.01
N ASP A 146 -19.51 -5.96 -28.40
CA ASP A 146 -18.78 -5.69 -29.65
C ASP A 146 -19.71 -5.86 -30.85
#